data_AF-A0A2P1BP93-F1
#
_entry.id   AF-A0A2P1BP93-F1
#
_cell.length_a   1.000
_cell.length_b   1.000
_cell.length_c   1.000
_cell.angle_alpha   90.00
_cell.angle_beta   90.00
_cell.angle_gamma   90.00
#
_symmetry.space_group_name_H-M   'P 1'
#
loop_
_entity.id
_entity.type
_entity.pdbx_description
1 polymer ?
#
loop_
_entity_poly.entity_id
_entity_poly.type
_entity_poly.pdbx_seq_one_letter_code
_entity_poly.pdbx_strand_id
1 'polypeptide(L)' 'MKTVQTEKLREFEDKKQFARKKTDPSKRLVTYEFARLPASVQAELDKAIRLVMGNMQSFEK' A
#
# COMPACT_ATOMS: atom_id res chain seq x y z
N MET A 1 -21.57 4.53 -11.06
CA MET A 1 -20.82 3.59 -10.18
C MET A 1 -19.43 4.15 -9.98
N LYS A 2 -19.04 4.52 -8.74
CA LYS A 2 -17.64 4.89 -8.48
C LYS A 2 -16.84 3.59 -8.38
N THR A 3 -16.11 3.26 -9.44
CA THR A 3 -15.30 2.04 -9.53
C THR A 3 -14.07 2.14 -8.63
N VAL A 4 -13.67 1.01 -8.04
CA VAL A 4 -12.40 0.91 -7.31
C VAL A 4 -11.26 1.13 -8.30
N GLN A 5 -10.46 2.17 -8.07
CA GLN A 5 -9.29 2.46 -8.90
C GLN A 5 -8.14 1.57 -8.44
N THR A 6 -7.52 0.85 -9.37
CA THR A 6 -6.34 0.01 -9.09
C THR A 6 -5.13 0.57 -9.83
N GLU A 7 -4.10 0.92 -9.07
CA GLU A 7 -2.83 1.43 -9.57
C GLU A 7 -1.74 0.40 -9.30
N LYS A 8 -0.91 0.08 -10.31
CA LYS A 8 0.24 -0.80 -10.13
C LYS A 8 1.43 0.05 -9.65
N LEU A 9 1.99 -0.28 -8.50
CA LEU A 9 3.10 0.44 -7.90
C LEU A 9 4.45 0.00 -8.46
N ARG A 10 4.54 -1.25 -8.92
CA ARG A 10 5.74 -1.83 -9.52
C ARG A 10 5.35 -2.96 -10.47
N GLU A 11 6.10 -3.07 -11.56
CA GLU A 11 6.04 -4.21 -12.46
C GLU A 11 7.01 -5.30 -12.01
N PHE A 12 6.59 -6.55 -12.14
CA PHE A 12 7.37 -7.72 -11.78
C PHE A 12 7.35 -8.70 -12.95
N GLU A 13 8.41 -9.49 -13.08
CA GLU A 13 8.48 -10.55 -14.10
C GLU A 13 7.54 -11.72 -13.77
N ASP A 14 7.40 -12.08 -12.49
CA ASP A 14 6.42 -13.08 -12.04
C ASP A 14 5.02 -12.47 -11.99
N LYS A 15 4.09 -13.02 -12.78
CA LYS A 15 2.67 -12.64 -12.80
C LYS A 15 1.97 -12.80 -11.43
N LYS A 16 2.51 -13.65 -10.54
CA LYS A 16 2.01 -13.85 -9.18
C LYS A 16 2.65 -12.90 -8.17
N GLN A 17 3.67 -12.14 -8.57
CA GLN A 17 4.28 -11.10 -7.77
C GLN A 17 3.67 -9.75 -8.17
N PHE A 18 3.11 -9.04 -7.20
CA PHE A 18 2.49 -7.75 -7.47
C PHE A 18 2.60 -6.82 -6.27
N ALA A 19 2.57 -5.53 -6.58
CA ALA A 19 2.45 -4.43 -5.64
C ALA A 19 1.48 -3.44 -6.25
N ARG A 20 0.32 -3.25 -5.64
CA ARG A 20 -0.74 -2.40 -6.17
C ARG A 20 -1.45 -1.63 -5.07
N LYS A 21 -1.97 -0.47 -5.43
CA LYS A 21 -2.83 0.36 -4.60
C LYS A 21 -4.25 0.30 -5.14
N LYS A 22 -5.20 0.03 -4.27
CA LYS A 22 -6.64 0.11 -4.56
C LYS A 22 -7.22 1.30 -3.82
N THR A 23 -7.99 2.11 -4.51
CA THR A 23 -8.71 3.25 -3.93
C THR A 23 -10.19 3.06 -4.18
N ASP A 24 -10.96 2.93 -3.11
CA ASP A 24 -12.42 2.96 -3.12
C ASP A 24 -12.90 4.34 -2.63
N PRO A 25 -13.17 5.29 -3.54
CA PRO A 25 -13.60 6.63 -3.17
C PRO A 25 -15.00 6.66 -2.56
N SER A 26 -15.81 5.60 -2.76
CA SER A 26 -17.14 5.52 -2.14
C SER A 26 -17.05 5.21 -0.65
N LYS A 27 -16.05 4.41 -0.25
CA LYS A 27 -15.79 4.01 1.13
C LYS A 27 -14.70 4.84 1.83
N ARG A 28 -14.12 5.82 1.13
CA ARG A 28 -12.91 6.56 1.57
C ARG A 28 -11.79 5.61 2.01
N LEU A 29 -11.64 4.50 1.29
CA LEU A 29 -10.73 3.42 1.66
C LEU A 29 -9.58 3.34 0.65
N VAL A 30 -8.35 3.28 1.16
CA VAL A 30 -7.15 2.98 0.37
C VAL A 30 -6.56 1.68 0.90
N THR A 31 -6.30 0.72 0.03
CA THR A 31 -5.69 -0.57 0.35
C THR A 31 -4.44 -0.76 -0.49
N TYR A 32 -3.32 -1.04 0.18
CA TYR A 32 -2.08 -1.45 -0.47
C TYR A 32 -1.97 -2.97 -0.40
N GLU A 33 -1.86 -3.63 -1.54
CA GLU A 33 -1.77 -5.09 -1.64
C GLU A 33 -0.45 -5.50 -2.27
N PHE A 34 0.24 -6.42 -1.61
CA PHE A 34 1.51 -6.98 -2.04
C PHE A 34 1.43 -8.51 -2.03
N ALA A 35 2.04 -9.16 -3.02
CA ALA A 35 2.18 -10.61 -3.06
C ALA A 35 3.58 -11.01 -3.47
N ARG A 36 4.11 -12.07 -2.82
CA ARG A 36 5.42 -12.67 -3.09
C ARG A 36 6.58 -11.66 -3.04
N LEU A 37 6.56 -10.73 -2.07
CA LEU A 37 7.69 -9.85 -1.80
C LEU A 37 8.70 -10.54 -0.87
N PRO A 38 10.02 -10.30 -1.03
CA PRO A 38 11.03 -10.74 -0.07
C PRO A 38 10.74 -10.20 1.34
N ALA A 39 11.09 -10.98 2.37
CA ALA A 39 10.86 -10.59 3.76
C ALA A 39 11.58 -9.28 4.15
N SER A 40 12.75 -9.02 3.56
CA SER A 40 13.50 -7.77 3.75
C SER A 40 12.70 -6.54 3.29
N VAL A 41 12.07 -6.62 2.11
CA VAL A 41 11.24 -5.54 1.56
C VAL A 41 9.98 -5.34 2.39
N GLN A 42 9.37 -6.43 2.87
CA GLN A 42 8.20 -6.34 3.75
C GLN A 42 8.54 -5.61 5.06
N ALA A 43 9.67 -5.94 5.69
CA ALA A 43 10.12 -5.28 6.92
C ALA A 43 10.40 -3.78 6.72
N GLU A 44 10.96 -3.40 5.56
CA GLU A 44 11.17 -1.99 5.20
C GLU A 44 9.84 -1.24 5.02
N LEU A 45 8.86 -1.85 4.33
CA LEU A 45 7.52 -1.31 4.19
C LEU A 45 6.83 -1.12 5.55
N ASP A 46 6.90 -2.12 6.43
CA ASP A 46 6.32 -2.05 7.77
C ASP A 46 6.95 -0.92 8.59
N LYS A 47 8.28 -0.78 8.54
CA LYS A 47 8.99 0.30 9.22
C LYS A 47 8.56 1.67 8.70
N ALA A 48 8.47 1.83 7.37
CA ALA A 48 8.05 3.08 6.74
C ALA A 48 6.59 3.43 7.09
N ILE A 49 5.68 2.46 7.03
CA ILE A 49 4.26 2.67 7.38
C ILE A 49 4.14 3.11 8.84
N ARG A 50 4.79 2.41 9.77
CA ARG A 50 4.77 2.76 11.20
C ARG A 50 5.32 4.15 11.46
N LEU A 51 6.41 4.53 10.79
CA LEU A 51 6.98 5.86 10.90
C LEU A 51 6.00 6.94 10.43
N VAL A 52 5.39 6.77 9.25
CA VAL A 52 4.42 7.74 8.71
C VAL A 52 3.19 7.86 9.61
N MET A 53 2.64 6.74 10.08
CA MET A 53 1.47 6.73 10.98
C MET A 53 1.80 7.32 12.35
N GLY A 54 3.01 7.10 12.88
CA GLY A 54 3.48 7.73 14.10
C GLY A 54 3.61 9.25 13.94
N ASN A 55 4.12 9.72 12.81
CA ASN A 55 4.23 11.15 12.52
C ASN A 55 2.85 11.81 12.37
N MET A 56 1.84 11.09 11.89
CA MET A 56 0.48 11.61 11.75
C MET A 56 -0.13 12.05 13.09
N GLN A 57 0.13 11.34 14.20
CA GLN A 57 -0.30 11.78 15.53
C GLN A 57 0.36 13.10 15.98
N SER A 58 1.55 13.41 15.46
CA SER A 58 2.24 14.67 15.77
C SER A 58 1.64 15.88 15.05
N PHE A 59 0.87 15.68 13.98
CA PHE A 59 0.18 16.74 13.23
C PHE A 59 -1.22 17.08 13.78
N GLU A 60 -1.75 16.26 14.68
CA GLU A 60 -3.05 16.48 15.35
C GLU A 60 -2.92 17.10 16.75
N LYS A 61 -1.71 17.57 17.12
CA LYS A 61 -1.45 18.31 18.35
C LYS A 61 -1.31 19.80 18.13
#